data_AF-Q8VH36-F1
#
_entry.id   AF-Q8VH36-F1
#
_cell.length_a   1.000
_cell.length_b   1.000
_cell.length_c   1.000
_cell.angle_alpha   90.00
_cell.angle_beta   90.00
_cell.angle_gamma   90.00
#
_symmetry.space_group_name_H-M   'P 1'
#
loop_
_entity.id
_entity.type
_entity.pdbx_description
1 polymer ?
#
loop_
_entity_poly.entity_id
_entity_poly.type
_entity_poly.pdbx_seq_one_letter_code
_entity_poly.pdbx_strand_id
1 'polypeptide(L)'
;AEEKWDEPWYNQKTEHQRNSSKILRFISDFLAFLVLYNFIIPISLYVTVEMQKFLGSFFIGWDLDLYHEESDQKAQVNTSDLNEELGQVEYVFTDKTGTLTENEMQFRECSINGLKYQEINGKLVPEGPSPDS
;
A
#
# COMPACT_ATOMS: atom_id res chain seq x y z
N ALA A 1 -40.40 53.23 2.30
CA ALA A 1 -39.73 53.84 3.47
C ALA A 1 -38.93 52.80 4.28
N GLU A 2 -38.52 51.68 3.67
CA GLU A 2 -37.89 50.53 4.37
C GLU A 2 -36.36 50.43 4.24
N GLU A 3 -35.72 51.14 3.30
CA GLU A 3 -34.26 51.02 3.07
C GLU A 3 -33.36 51.58 4.19
N LYS A 4 -33.91 52.30 5.17
CA LYS A 4 -33.10 53.04 6.17
C LYS A 4 -32.41 52.14 7.20
N TRP A 5 -32.75 50.85 7.25
CA TRP A 5 -32.30 49.93 8.30
C TRP A 5 -31.40 48.79 7.80
N ASP A 6 -31.03 48.78 6.52
CA ASP A 6 -30.17 47.71 5.96
C ASP A 6 -28.71 47.80 6.42
N GLU A 7 -28.29 48.91 7.04
CA GLU A 7 -26.92 49.13 7.51
C GLU A 7 -26.89 49.65 8.96
N PRO A 8 -26.20 48.97 9.88
CA PRO A 8 -26.04 49.45 11.25
C PRO A 8 -25.18 50.72 11.32
N TRP A 9 -25.53 51.63 12.26
CA TRP A 9 -24.90 52.95 12.39
C TRP A 9 -23.39 52.91 12.67
N TYR A 10 -22.90 51.82 13.26
CA TYR A 10 -21.52 51.63 13.70
C TYR A 10 -20.62 50.98 12.63
N ASN A 11 -21.16 50.50 11.50
CA ASN A 11 -20.37 49.90 10.43
C ASN A 11 -20.98 50.24 9.05
N GLN A 12 -20.77 51.48 8.62
CA GLN A 12 -21.29 52.02 7.35
C GLN A 12 -20.42 51.53 6.18
N LYS A 13 -21.06 51.11 5.08
CA LYS A 13 -20.35 50.63 3.88
C LYS A 13 -19.72 51.79 3.11
N THR A 14 -18.58 51.53 2.47
CA THR A 14 -17.90 52.50 1.60
C THR A 14 -18.74 52.80 0.35
N GLU A 15 -18.65 54.02 -0.20
CA GLU A 15 -19.34 54.44 -1.43
C GLU A 15 -19.18 53.43 -2.59
N HIS A 16 -17.99 52.85 -2.75
CA HIS A 16 -17.74 51.82 -3.76
C HIS A 16 -18.56 50.53 -3.54
N GLN A 17 -18.75 50.11 -2.28
CA GLN A 17 -19.57 48.94 -1.96
C GLN A 17 -21.06 49.20 -2.15
N ARG A 18 -21.50 50.44 -1.90
CA ARG A 18 -22.89 50.88 -2.14
C ARG A 18 -23.21 50.93 -3.64
N ASN A 19 -22.25 51.32 -4.47
CA ASN A 19 -22.38 51.39 -5.93
C ASN A 19 -22.12 50.05 -6.64
N SER A 20 -21.77 48.98 -5.92
CA SER A 20 -21.57 47.65 -6.50
C SER A 20 -22.89 46.96 -6.86
N SER A 21 -22.90 46.18 -7.94
CA SER A 21 -24.11 45.49 -8.38
C SER A 21 -24.52 44.39 -7.39
N LYS A 22 -25.83 44.19 -7.20
CA LYS A 22 -26.36 43.17 -6.27
C LYS A 22 -25.85 41.75 -6.58
N ILE A 23 -25.67 41.42 -7.86
CA ILE A 23 -25.10 40.14 -8.30
C ILE A 23 -23.63 40.02 -7.90
N LEU A 24 -22.81 41.07 -8.12
CA LEU A 24 -21.40 41.03 -7.75
C LEU A 24 -21.22 40.89 -6.23
N ARG A 25 -22.07 41.55 -5.45
CA ARG A 25 -22.07 41.39 -3.99
C ARG A 25 -22.39 39.95 -3.58
N PHE A 26 -23.43 39.34 -4.16
CA PHE A 26 -23.77 37.94 -3.90
C PHE A 26 -22.62 36.98 -4.23
N ILE A 27 -21.97 37.14 -5.40
CA ILE A 27 -20.84 36.31 -5.80
C ILE A 27 -19.65 36.52 -4.84
N SER A 28 -19.36 37.77 -4.47
CA SER A 28 -18.31 38.09 -3.51
C SER A 28 -18.56 37.45 -2.15
N ASP A 29 -19.79 37.55 -1.62
CA ASP A 29 -20.15 36.97 -0.33
C ASP A 29 -20.08 35.43 -0.40
N PHE A 30 -20.56 34.82 -1.49
CA PHE A 30 -20.45 33.38 -1.72
C PHE A 30 -19.00 32.89 -1.75
N LEU A 31 -18.13 33.57 -2.50
CA LEU A 31 -16.70 33.23 -2.58
C LEU A 31 -16.00 33.46 -1.23
N ALA A 32 -16.37 34.51 -0.49
CA ALA A 32 -15.85 34.75 0.86
C ALA A 32 -16.20 33.60 1.81
N PHE A 33 -17.44 33.10 1.78
CA PHE A 33 -17.83 31.91 2.54
C PHE A 33 -17.11 30.65 2.07
N LEU A 34 -16.90 30.48 0.76
CA LEU A 34 -16.17 29.34 0.21
C LEU A 34 -14.71 29.31 0.71
N VAL A 35 -14.03 30.46 0.74
CA VAL A 35 -12.68 30.57 1.31
C VAL A 35 -12.70 30.34 2.82
N LEU A 36 -13.70 30.88 3.53
CA LEU A 36 -13.86 30.67 4.97
C LEU A 36 -14.01 29.19 5.31
N TYR A 37 -14.75 28.43 4.50
CA TYR A 37 -14.96 26.98 4.68
C TYR A 37 -13.89 26.10 4.02
N ASN A 38 -12.79 26.66 3.50
CA ASN A 38 -11.75 25.88 2.84
C ASN A 38 -11.10 24.83 3.75
N PHE A 39 -11.14 25.02 5.08
CA PHE A 39 -10.64 24.05 6.06
C PHE A 39 -11.44 22.73 6.13
N ILE A 40 -12.64 22.66 5.56
CA ILE A 40 -13.44 21.42 5.52
C ILE A 40 -12.70 20.33 4.72
N ILE A 41 -11.95 20.72 3.69
CA ILE A 41 -11.09 19.80 2.93
C ILE A 41 -9.65 19.99 3.41
N PRO A 42 -9.14 19.11 4.30
CA PRO A 42 -7.80 19.28 4.84
C PRO A 42 -6.75 18.91 3.79
N ILE A 43 -6.19 19.91 3.12
CA ILE A 43 -5.10 19.72 2.13
C ILE A 43 -3.89 19.03 2.78
N SER A 44 -3.62 19.33 4.05
CA SER A 44 -2.54 18.71 4.82
C SER A 44 -2.73 17.21 5.08
N LEU A 45 -3.97 16.72 5.12
CA LEU A 45 -4.25 15.30 5.33
C LEU A 45 -3.69 14.47 4.19
N TYR A 46 -3.88 14.93 2.95
CA TYR A 46 -3.36 14.23 1.77
C TYR A 46 -1.84 14.07 1.84
N VAL A 47 -1.12 15.18 2.08
CA VAL A 47 0.34 15.17 2.20
C VAL A 47 0.81 14.28 3.36
N THR A 48 0.07 14.28 4.46
CA THR A 48 0.39 13.46 5.64
C THR A 48 0.22 11.97 5.35
N VAL A 49 -0.84 11.57 4.64
CA VAL A 49 -1.07 10.18 4.23
C VAL A 49 0.04 9.71 3.28
N GLU A 50 0.41 10.52 2.29
CA GLU A 50 1.51 10.20 1.37
C GLU A 50 2.85 10.07 2.12
N MET A 51 3.12 10.98 3.06
CA MET A 51 4.33 10.91 3.88
C MET A 51 4.36 9.66 4.75
N GLN A 52 3.23 9.23 5.30
CA GLN A 52 3.11 8.00 6.06
C GLN A 52 3.39 6.76 5.20
N LYS A 53 2.84 6.71 3.97
CA LYS A 53 3.11 5.63 3.00
C LYS A 53 4.59 5.54 2.65
N PHE A 54 5.22 6.68 2.41
CA PHE A 54 6.64 6.78 2.13
C PHE A 54 7.50 6.30 3.30
N LEU A 55 7.22 6.76 4.52
CA LEU A 55 7.95 6.31 5.72
C LEU A 55 7.76 4.81 5.97
N GLY A 56 6.55 4.29 5.78
CA GLY A 56 6.25 2.86 5.89
C GLY A 56 7.09 1.99 4.96
N SER A 57 7.38 2.48 3.75
CA SER A 57 8.23 1.75 2.79
C SER A 57 9.66 1.52 3.29
N PHE A 58 10.22 2.48 4.05
CA PHE A 58 11.56 2.31 4.62
C PHE A 58 11.58 1.26 5.72
N PHE A 59 10.53 1.16 6.54
CA PHE A 59 10.47 0.15 7.58
C PHE A 59 10.52 -1.26 6.99
N ILE A 60 9.75 -1.53 5.92
CA ILE A 60 9.81 -2.82 5.22
C ILE A 60 11.21 -3.08 4.64
N GLY A 61 11.83 -2.06 4.03
CA GLY A 61 13.15 -2.20 3.42
C GLY A 61 14.34 -2.25 4.38
N TRP A 62 14.14 -1.95 5.67
CA TRP A 62 15.16 -2.02 6.72
C TRP A 62 14.96 -3.21 7.66
N ASP A 63 13.89 -3.98 7.47
CA ASP A 63 13.62 -5.16 8.27
C ASP A 63 14.65 -6.26 7.97
N LEU A 64 15.34 -6.71 9.02
CA LEU A 64 16.32 -7.79 8.92
C LEU A 64 15.64 -9.17 8.84
N ASP A 65 14.40 -9.29 9.27
CA ASP A 65 13.64 -10.55 9.17
C ASP A 65 13.24 -10.85 7.70
N LEU A 66 13.25 -9.83 6.85
CA LEU A 66 13.00 -9.93 5.40
C LEU A 66 14.29 -9.90 4.55
N TYR A 67 15.45 -10.11 5.18
CA TYR A 67 16.74 -10.19 4.50
C TYR A 67 17.10 -11.65 4.19
N HIS A 68 17.55 -11.90 2.96
CA HIS A 68 17.98 -13.21 2.50
C HIS A 68 19.51 -13.30 2.48
N GLU A 69 20.07 -14.10 3.39
CA GLU A 69 21.51 -14.20 3.64
C GLU A 69 22.28 -14.79 2.45
N GLU A 70 21.77 -15.84 1.81
CA GLU A 70 22.50 -16.52 0.73
C GLU A 70 22.67 -15.67 -0.54
N SER A 71 21.69 -14.79 -0.82
CA SER A 71 21.74 -13.88 -1.97
C SER A 71 22.18 -12.46 -1.63
N ASP A 72 22.43 -12.16 -0.35
CA ASP A 72 22.73 -10.83 0.18
C ASP A 72 21.72 -9.76 -0.27
N GLN A 73 20.42 -10.09 -0.19
CA GLN A 73 19.34 -9.23 -0.67
C GLN A 73 18.34 -8.91 0.43
N LYS A 74 18.02 -7.62 0.55
CA LYS A 74 16.95 -7.12 1.41
C LYS A 74 15.63 -6.98 0.65
N ALA A 75 14.52 -6.95 1.38
CA ALA A 75 13.22 -6.61 0.80
C ALA A 75 13.26 -5.25 0.09
N GLN A 76 12.79 -5.23 -1.15
CA GLN A 76 12.71 -4.02 -1.97
C GLN A 76 11.24 -3.62 -2.16
N VAL A 77 10.92 -2.39 -1.76
CA VAL A 77 9.60 -1.79 -1.98
C VAL A 77 9.64 -0.99 -3.27
N ASN A 78 8.87 -1.41 -4.28
CA ASN A 78 8.82 -0.75 -5.59
C ASN A 78 7.81 0.41 -5.65
N THR A 79 6.80 0.41 -4.78
CA THR A 79 5.80 1.47 -4.67
C THR A 79 5.39 1.66 -3.21
N SER A 80 5.23 2.90 -2.77
CA SER A 80 4.75 3.25 -1.43
C SER A 80 3.24 3.12 -1.29
N ASP A 81 2.51 3.10 -2.41
CA ASP A 81 1.06 3.31 -2.41
C ASP A 81 0.28 2.10 -1.89
N LEU A 82 0.88 0.91 -2.01
CA LEU A 82 0.29 -0.39 -1.69
C LEU A 82 0.60 -0.87 -0.27
N ASN A 83 1.43 -0.15 0.49
CA ASN A 83 1.89 -0.60 1.81
C ASN A 83 0.72 -0.87 2.78
N GLU A 84 -0.34 -0.08 2.70
CA GLU A 84 -1.55 -0.23 3.53
C GLU A 84 -2.51 -1.33 3.03
N GLU A 85 -2.43 -1.68 1.75
CA GLU A 85 -3.25 -2.73 1.14
C GLU A 85 -2.71 -4.13 1.45
N LEU A 86 -1.40 -4.26 1.74
CA LEU A 86 -0.77 -5.53 2.11
C LEU A 86 -1.45 -6.20 3.32
N GLY A 87 -1.99 -5.41 4.26
CA GLY A 87 -2.72 -5.90 5.43
C GLY A 87 -4.16 -6.35 5.12
N GLN A 88 -4.66 -6.12 3.91
CA GLN A 88 -6.04 -6.37 3.49
C GLN A 88 -6.15 -7.53 2.48
N VAL A 89 -5.07 -8.28 2.25
CA VAL A 89 -5.05 -9.39 1.29
C VAL A 89 -5.92 -10.55 1.78
N GLU A 90 -6.92 -10.96 0.99
CA GLU A 90 -7.80 -12.10 1.29
C GLU A 90 -7.38 -13.41 0.58
N TYR A 91 -6.78 -13.29 -0.62
CA TYR A 91 -6.43 -14.43 -1.45
C TYR A 91 -4.98 -14.30 -1.92
N VAL A 92 -4.20 -15.38 -1.75
CA VAL A 92 -2.83 -15.49 -2.24
C VAL A 92 -2.79 -16.53 -3.35
N PHE A 93 -2.53 -16.07 -4.58
CA PHE A 93 -2.25 -16.95 -5.70
C PHE A 93 -0.74 -17.17 -5.76
N THR A 94 -0.31 -18.42 -5.69
CA THR A 94 1.11 -18.80 -5.68
C THR A 94 1.44 -19.67 -6.90
N ASP A 95 2.61 -19.47 -7.48
CA ASP A 95 3.15 -20.37 -8.49
C ASP A 95 3.87 -21.54 -7.82
N LYS A 96 3.87 -22.72 -8.45
CA LYS A 96 4.50 -23.91 -7.87
C LYS A 96 6.01 -23.84 -8.03
N THR A 97 6.48 -23.70 -9.27
CA THR A 97 7.89 -23.86 -9.62
C THR A 97 8.62 -22.54 -9.51
N GLY A 98 9.73 -22.50 -8.76
CA GLY A 98 10.47 -21.26 -8.50
C GLY A 98 9.88 -20.38 -7.41
N THR A 99 8.79 -20.81 -6.73
CA THR A 99 8.27 -20.16 -5.52
C THR A 99 8.08 -21.16 -4.39
N LEU A 100 7.25 -22.20 -4.55
CA LEU A 100 7.10 -23.24 -3.53
C LEU A 100 8.23 -24.26 -3.56
N THR A 101 8.79 -24.51 -4.74
CA THR A 101 9.93 -25.41 -4.91
C THR A 101 11.07 -24.68 -5.61
N GLU A 102 12.27 -24.83 -5.08
CA GLU A 102 13.50 -24.45 -5.76
C GLU A 102 13.69 -25.31 -7.02
N ASN A 103 14.42 -24.77 -8.00
CA ASN A 103 14.74 -25.48 -9.24
C ASN A 103 15.87 -26.50 -9.05
N GLU A 104 15.85 -27.24 -7.95
CA GLU A 104 16.79 -28.30 -7.61
C GLU A 104 16.04 -29.64 -7.49
N MET A 105 16.36 -30.58 -8.38
CA MET A 105 15.74 -31.90 -8.40
C MET A 105 16.72 -32.94 -7.85
N GLN A 106 16.44 -33.43 -6.64
CA GLN A 106 17.21 -34.48 -6.00
C GLN A 106 16.50 -35.82 -6.17
N PHE A 107 17.20 -36.82 -6.70
CA PHE A 107 16.68 -38.18 -6.78
C PHE A 107 16.64 -38.80 -5.38
N ARG A 108 15.48 -39.30 -4.95
CA ARG A 108 15.28 -39.87 -3.60
C ARG A 108 15.01 -41.37 -3.62
N GLU A 109 14.10 -41.82 -4.48
CA GLU A 109 13.71 -43.23 -4.55
C GLU A 109 13.18 -43.61 -5.94
N CYS A 110 13.27 -44.89 -6.28
CA CYS A 110 12.61 -45.48 -7.45
C CYS A 110 12.13 -46.90 -7.15
N SER A 111 11.25 -47.41 -8.02
CA SER A 111 10.83 -48.81 -7.99
C SER A 111 11.30 -49.49 -9.28
N ILE A 112 12.03 -50.59 -9.16
CA ILE A 112 12.52 -51.41 -10.29
C ILE A 112 12.03 -52.84 -10.05
N ASN A 113 11.22 -53.38 -10.98
CA ASN A 113 10.61 -54.71 -10.86
C ASN A 113 9.83 -54.95 -9.55
N GLY A 114 9.22 -53.91 -8.98
CA GLY A 114 8.46 -54.00 -7.73
C GLY A 114 9.32 -53.94 -6.47
N LEU A 115 10.65 -53.88 -6.59
CA LEU A 115 11.56 -53.61 -5.48
C LEU A 115 11.78 -52.11 -5.38
N LYS A 116 11.58 -51.56 -4.18
CA LYS A 116 11.83 -50.15 -3.89
C LYS A 116 13.31 -49.93 -3.62
N TYR A 117 13.91 -48.91 -4.20
CA TYR A 117 15.29 -48.50 -4.01
C TYR A 117 15.32 -47.08 -3.49
N GLN A 118 16.10 -46.83 -2.45
CA GLN A 118 16.36 -45.48 -1.94
C GLN A 118 17.78 -45.05 -2.26
N GLU A 119 17.96 -43.76 -2.50
CA GLU A 119 19.26 -43.14 -2.64
C GLU A 119 19.83 -42.83 -1.24
N ILE A 120 20.99 -43.41 -0.93
CA ILE A 120 21.76 -43.12 0.27
C ILE A 120 23.22 -42.92 -0.14
N ASN A 121 23.73 -41.69 0.02
CA ASN A 121 25.13 -41.33 -0.24
C ASN A 121 25.63 -41.68 -1.66
N GLY A 122 24.81 -41.45 -2.68
CA GLY A 122 25.11 -41.74 -4.08
C GLY A 122 24.96 -43.20 -4.49
N LYS A 123 24.44 -44.07 -3.59
CA LYS A 123 24.19 -45.49 -3.87
C LYS A 123 22.71 -45.82 -3.71
N LEU A 124 22.22 -46.67 -4.61
CA LEU A 124 20.87 -47.23 -4.53
C LEU A 124 20.88 -48.45 -3.62
N VAL A 125 20.11 -48.41 -2.55
CA VAL A 125 19.90 -49.55 -1.64
C VAL A 125 18.46 -50.06 -1.74
N PRO A 126 18.24 -51.38 -1.87
CA PRO A 126 16.89 -51.93 -1.86
C PRO A 126 16.27 -51.81 -0.47
N GLU A 127 15.02 -51.34 -0.43
CA GLU A 127 14.20 -51.25 0.77
C GLU A 127 13.43 -52.58 0.92
N GLY A 128 14.08 -53.58 1.51
CA GLY A 128 13.53 -54.93 1.69
C GLY A 128 14.62 -55.96 2.00
N PRO A 129 14.25 -57.20 2.37
CA PRO A 129 15.24 -58.26 2.54
C PRO A 129 15.99 -58.47 1.23
N SER A 130 17.31 -58.60 1.33
CA SER A 130 18.15 -58.99 0.19
C SER A 130 17.54 -60.22 -0.50
N PRO A 131 17.55 -60.31 -1.84
CA PRO A 131 17.07 -61.48 -2.57
C PRO A 131 17.82 -62.79 -2.24
N ASP A 132 18.85 -62.71 -1.38
CA ASP A 132 19.64 -63.83 -0.85
C ASP A 132 19.17 -64.33 0.54
N SER A 133 17.91 -64.07 0.94
CA SER A 133 17.31 -64.56 2.21
C SER A 133 16.05 -65.38 1.97
#